data_AF-A0A3R9G5X0-F1
#
_entry.id   AF-A0A3R9G5X0-F1
#
_cell.length_a   1.000
_cell.length_b   1.000
_cell.length_c   1.000
_cell.angle_alpha   90.00
_cell.angle_beta   90.00
_cell.angle_gamma   90.00
#
_symmetry.space_group_name_H-M   'P 1'
#
loop_
_entity.id
_entity.type
_entity.pdbx_description
1 polymer ?
#
loop_
_entity_poly.entity_id
_entity_poly.type
_entity_poly.pdbx_seq_one_letter_code
_entity_poly.pdbx_strand_id
1 'polypeptide(L)'
;MKTQIQARVGRLAVGVSAGALMLAAPALAQNAPTPGDFDQALAQPVSFPSDASAMTAQCDAGLARIAVQRAELEGETGPAAVEGTFRRYDNLILTAFSLSNDAMLIGNAHVDGAVRQAGLICAQRVGDATSSINLSRPIYDRLSAVDAASDPQAAFYLQRTLRAYRDAGVDRDEAMPVAIPR
;
A
#
# COMPACT_ATOMS: atom_id res chain seq x y z
N MET A 1 38.36 37.31 -49.88
CA MET A 1 37.60 38.51 -49.44
C MET A 1 37.32 38.38 -47.95
N LYS A 2 38.00 39.21 -47.14
CA LYS A 2 37.80 39.55 -45.72
C LYS A 2 37.67 38.42 -44.66
N THR A 3 38.84 38.09 -44.14
CA THR A 3 39.23 37.94 -42.72
C THR A 3 38.33 38.62 -41.69
N GLN A 4 37.99 37.93 -40.59
CA GLN A 4 38.05 38.48 -39.22
C GLN A 4 38.27 37.34 -38.21
N ILE A 5 39.48 37.35 -37.65
CA ILE A 5 39.94 36.78 -36.40
C ILE A 5 39.39 37.65 -35.26
N GLN A 6 38.89 37.07 -34.17
CA GLN A 6 39.20 37.59 -32.82
C GLN A 6 39.06 36.49 -31.77
N ALA A 7 40.14 36.35 -30.99
CA ALA A 7 40.34 35.41 -29.92
C ALA A 7 39.85 36.00 -28.59
N ARG A 8 39.41 35.14 -27.66
CA ARG A 8 39.63 35.37 -26.22
C ARG A 8 40.05 34.07 -25.54
N VAL A 9 41.32 34.08 -25.16
CA VAL A 9 41.98 33.22 -24.19
C VAL A 9 41.32 33.39 -22.82
N GLY A 10 41.13 32.30 -22.07
CA GLY A 10 40.53 32.37 -20.74
C GLY A 10 40.60 31.10 -19.91
N ARG A 11 41.83 30.68 -19.57
CA ARG A 11 42.24 29.89 -18.37
C ARG A 11 41.77 28.43 -18.23
N LEU A 12 42.77 27.54 -18.28
CA LEU A 12 42.78 26.26 -17.58
C LEU A 12 42.53 26.47 -16.07
N ALA A 13 41.67 25.65 -15.49
CA ALA A 13 41.75 25.25 -14.09
C ALA A 13 41.73 23.72 -14.04
N VAL A 14 42.85 23.16 -13.59
CA VAL A 14 43.14 21.75 -13.32
C VAL A 14 42.60 21.38 -11.93
N GLY A 15 42.01 20.19 -11.80
CA GLY A 15 41.84 19.43 -10.54
C GLY A 15 40.84 20.03 -9.56
N VAL A 16 39.92 19.28 -8.95
CA VAL A 16 40.16 18.07 -8.15
C VAL A 16 38.90 17.19 -8.21
N SER A 17 39.08 15.96 -8.68
CA SER A 17 38.09 14.89 -8.58
C SER A 17 38.08 14.36 -7.14
N ALA A 18 37.25 14.94 -6.28
CA ALA A 18 36.94 14.33 -4.98
C ALA A 18 35.79 13.35 -5.21
N GLY A 19 36.13 12.05 -5.24
CA GLY A 19 35.17 10.96 -5.38
C GLY A 19 34.15 11.00 -4.25
N ALA A 20 32.91 11.36 -4.61
CA ALA A 20 31.76 11.10 -3.78
C ALA A 20 31.49 9.59 -3.80
N LEU A 21 31.89 8.90 -2.72
CA LEU A 21 31.39 7.57 -2.41
C LEU A 21 29.89 7.73 -2.14
N MET A 22 29.06 7.59 -3.18
CA MET A 22 27.62 7.50 -3.01
C MET A 22 27.32 6.18 -2.31
N LEU A 23 27.05 6.24 -1.01
CA LEU A 23 26.29 5.20 -0.32
C LEU A 23 25.00 5.02 -1.10
N ALA A 24 24.88 3.90 -1.80
CA ALA A 24 23.65 3.50 -2.46
C ALA A 24 22.58 3.32 -1.38
N ALA A 25 21.77 4.35 -1.18
CA ALA A 25 20.54 4.23 -0.44
C ALA A 25 19.70 3.13 -1.11
N PRO A 26 19.05 2.24 -0.35
CA PRO A 26 18.20 1.22 -0.94
C PRO A 26 17.12 1.92 -1.79
N ALA A 27 17.10 1.61 -3.09
CA ALA A 27 16.20 2.19 -4.09
C ALA A 27 14.70 2.02 -3.75
N LEU A 28 14.38 1.24 -2.72
CA LEU A 28 13.02 1.03 -2.22
C LEU A 28 12.41 2.28 -1.54
N ALA A 29 13.23 3.24 -1.09
CA ALA A 29 12.71 4.46 -0.46
C ALA A 29 12.20 5.51 -1.47
N GLN A 30 12.60 5.42 -2.75
CA GLN A 30 12.40 6.51 -3.72
C GLN A 30 11.03 6.47 -4.43
N ASN A 31 10.30 5.37 -4.32
CA ASN A 31 8.97 5.20 -4.95
C ASN A 31 7.84 5.07 -3.92
N ALA A 32 8.04 5.55 -2.69
CA ALA A 32 6.92 5.71 -1.77
C ALA A 32 5.90 6.67 -2.41
N PRO A 33 4.64 6.26 -2.66
CA PRO A 33 3.63 7.19 -3.11
C PRO A 33 3.59 8.38 -2.15
N THR A 34 3.65 9.61 -2.68
CA THR A 34 3.46 10.77 -1.80
C THR A 34 2.02 10.73 -1.27
N PRO A 35 1.74 11.26 -0.06
CA PRO A 35 0.40 11.24 0.51
C PRO A 35 -0.70 11.68 -0.48
N GLY A 36 -0.40 12.68 -1.32
CA GLY A 36 -1.33 13.18 -2.33
C GLY A 36 -1.60 12.25 -3.52
N ASP A 37 -0.66 11.35 -3.88
CA ASP A 37 -0.84 10.44 -5.02
C ASP A 37 -1.88 9.36 -4.71
N PHE A 38 -1.89 8.88 -3.47
CA PHE A 38 -2.86 7.88 -3.02
C PHE A 38 -4.27 8.48 -2.91
N ASP A 39 -4.38 9.67 -2.32
CA ASP A 39 -5.66 10.39 -2.21
C ASP A 39 -6.26 10.69 -3.59
N GLN A 40 -5.43 11.09 -4.57
CA GLN A 40 -5.87 11.30 -5.95
C GLN A 40 -6.32 10.01 -6.64
N ALA A 41 -5.68 8.88 -6.34
CA ALA A 41 -6.08 7.59 -6.87
C ALA A 41 -7.45 7.15 -6.32
N LEU A 42 -7.73 7.40 -5.03
CA LEU A 42 -9.03 7.11 -4.42
C LEU A 42 -10.13 8.10 -4.80
N ALA A 43 -9.77 9.33 -5.19
CA ALA A 43 -10.73 10.34 -5.64
C ALA A 43 -11.32 10.06 -7.04
N GLN A 44 -10.87 9.01 -7.73
CA GLN A 44 -11.41 8.66 -9.04
C GLN A 44 -12.83 8.10 -8.91
N PRO A 45 -13.77 8.49 -9.79
CA PRO A 45 -15.11 7.93 -9.79
C PRO A 45 -15.10 6.41 -9.96
N VAL A 46 -16.04 5.73 -9.31
CA VAL A 46 -16.29 4.30 -9.51
C VAL A 46 -16.54 4.06 -11.01
N SER A 47 -15.70 3.23 -11.62
CA SER A 47 -15.88 2.83 -13.00
C SER A 47 -16.94 1.74 -13.06
N PHE A 48 -18.08 2.01 -13.71
CA PHE A 48 -19.09 0.99 -13.94
C PHE A 48 -18.64 0.10 -15.12
N PRO A 49 -18.38 -1.20 -14.88
CA PRO A 49 -17.87 -2.10 -15.91
C PRO A 49 -18.93 -2.37 -16.99
N SER A 50 -18.52 -2.43 -18.25
CA SER A 50 -19.40 -2.68 -19.40
C SER A 50 -19.96 -4.11 -19.43
N ASP A 51 -19.22 -5.07 -18.88
CA ASP A 51 -19.53 -6.48 -18.88
C ASP A 51 -18.80 -7.22 -17.73
N ALA A 52 -19.10 -8.51 -17.56
CA ALA A 52 -18.55 -9.31 -16.47
C ALA A 52 -17.01 -9.50 -16.57
N SER A 53 -16.45 -9.49 -17.78
CA SER A 53 -15.00 -9.60 -17.98
C SER A 53 -14.30 -8.32 -17.52
N ALA A 54 -14.87 -7.15 -17.83
CA ALA A 54 -14.37 -5.87 -17.36
C ALA A 54 -14.40 -5.78 -15.82
N MET A 55 -15.51 -6.22 -15.19
CA MET A 55 -15.59 -6.29 -13.72
C MET A 55 -14.53 -7.22 -13.13
N THR A 56 -14.32 -8.39 -13.75
CA THR A 56 -13.31 -9.36 -13.30
C THR A 56 -11.89 -8.79 -13.41
N ALA A 57 -11.55 -8.14 -14.52
CA ALA A 57 -10.25 -7.52 -14.72
C ALA A 57 -9.99 -6.37 -13.74
N GLN A 58 -11.00 -5.55 -13.45
CA GLN A 58 -10.93 -4.51 -12.42
C GLN A 58 -10.66 -5.12 -11.05
N CYS A 59 -11.37 -6.19 -10.69
CA CYS A 59 -11.17 -6.91 -9.45
C CYS A 59 -9.74 -7.46 -9.31
N ASP A 60 -9.24 -8.12 -10.35
CA ASP A 60 -7.90 -8.71 -10.37
C ASP A 60 -6.82 -7.64 -10.21
N ALA A 61 -6.97 -6.51 -10.90
CA ALA A 61 -6.05 -5.39 -10.77
C ALA A 61 -6.06 -4.80 -9.35
N GLY A 62 -7.24 -4.67 -8.74
CA GLY A 62 -7.37 -4.18 -7.37
C GLY A 62 -6.76 -5.14 -6.34
N LEU A 63 -7.05 -6.45 -6.44
CA LEU A 63 -6.46 -7.47 -5.58
C LEU A 63 -4.93 -7.57 -5.73
N ALA A 64 -4.41 -7.39 -6.94
CA ALA A 64 -2.97 -7.33 -7.16
C ALA A 64 -2.32 -6.14 -6.44
N ARG A 65 -2.96 -4.96 -6.44
CA ARG A 65 -2.47 -3.79 -5.67
C ARG A 65 -2.47 -4.06 -4.17
N ILE A 66 -3.54 -4.63 -3.64
CA ILE A 66 -3.65 -5.01 -2.23
C ILE A 66 -2.53 -6.00 -1.86
N ALA A 67 -2.30 -7.00 -2.70
CA ALA A 67 -1.24 -8.00 -2.47
C ALA A 67 0.16 -7.38 -2.45
N VAL A 68 0.45 -6.44 -3.36
CA VAL A 68 1.72 -5.70 -3.39
C VAL A 68 1.89 -4.86 -2.13
N GLN A 69 0.90 -4.03 -1.78
CA GLN A 69 0.96 -3.19 -0.58
C GLN A 69 1.12 -4.00 0.70
N ARG A 70 0.44 -5.15 0.80
CA ARG A 70 0.60 -6.10 1.90
C ARG A 70 2.02 -6.64 1.96
N ALA A 71 2.55 -7.15 0.85
CA ALA A 71 3.90 -7.71 0.80
C ALA A 71 4.99 -6.66 1.13
N GLU A 72 4.81 -5.41 0.70
CA GLU A 72 5.71 -4.31 1.05
C GLU A 72 5.75 -4.04 2.57
N LEU A 73 4.58 -4.06 3.23
CA LEU A 73 4.51 -3.92 4.69
C LEU A 73 5.09 -5.13 5.42
N GLU A 74 4.78 -6.34 4.96
CA GLU A 74 5.31 -7.57 5.55
C GLU A 74 6.84 -7.67 5.42
N GLY A 75 7.40 -7.14 4.34
CA GLY A 75 8.84 -7.09 4.08
C GLY A 75 9.53 -5.82 4.57
N GLU A 76 8.83 -4.89 5.23
CA GLU A 76 9.40 -3.62 5.66
C GLU A 76 10.50 -3.83 6.71
N THR A 77 11.62 -3.14 6.54
CA THR A 77 12.76 -3.19 7.47
C THR A 77 13.14 -1.79 7.94
N GLY A 78 13.84 -1.71 9.07
CA GLY A 78 14.26 -0.43 9.67
C GLY A 78 13.22 0.18 10.62
N PRO A 79 13.42 1.45 11.05
CA PRO A 79 12.56 2.10 12.03
C PRO A 79 11.11 2.17 11.56
N ALA A 80 10.16 1.76 12.41
CA ALA A 80 8.74 1.93 12.16
C ALA A 80 8.28 3.31 12.64
N ALA A 81 7.42 3.97 11.86
CA ALA A 81 6.95 5.32 12.18
C ALA A 81 5.53 5.56 11.67
N VAL A 82 4.86 6.57 12.23
CA VAL A 82 3.51 6.98 11.80
C VAL A 82 3.49 7.33 10.31
N GLU A 83 4.35 8.26 9.89
CA GLU A 83 4.39 8.78 8.52
C GLU A 83 4.95 7.78 7.49
N GLY A 84 5.46 6.64 7.91
CA GLY A 84 5.95 5.58 7.02
C GLY A 84 5.09 4.34 7.09
N THR A 85 5.30 3.56 8.14
CA THR A 85 4.67 2.26 8.38
C THR A 85 3.16 2.38 8.56
N PHE A 86 2.70 3.25 9.48
CA PHE A 86 1.28 3.29 9.81
C PHE A 86 0.45 3.90 8.67
N ARG A 87 0.96 4.93 8.01
CA ARG A 87 0.33 5.50 6.81
C ARG A 87 0.24 4.50 5.66
N ARG A 88 1.26 3.67 5.42
CA ARG A 88 1.18 2.59 4.42
C ARG A 88 0.13 1.54 4.78
N TYR A 89 0.02 1.19 6.06
CA TYR A 89 -1.05 0.31 6.53
C TYR A 89 -2.44 0.91 6.29
N ASP A 90 -2.63 2.19 6.62
CA ASP A 90 -3.90 2.86 6.40
C ASP A 90 -4.26 2.88 4.90
N ASN A 91 -3.30 3.19 4.02
CA ASN A 91 -3.49 3.13 2.57
C ASN A 91 -3.85 1.73 2.07
N LEU A 92 -3.25 0.67 2.64
CA LEU A 92 -3.61 -0.71 2.32
C LEU A 92 -5.07 -0.99 2.70
N ILE A 93 -5.51 -0.60 3.89
CA ILE A 93 -6.89 -0.77 4.34
C ILE A 93 -7.86 0.02 3.47
N LEU A 94 -7.54 1.28 3.14
CA LEU A 94 -8.36 2.11 2.25
C LEU A 94 -8.46 1.52 0.84
N THR A 95 -7.39 0.94 0.31
CA THR A 95 -7.40 0.26 -1.00
C THR A 95 -8.36 -0.94 -0.99
N ALA A 96 -8.28 -1.78 0.04
CA ALA A 96 -9.18 -2.92 0.19
C ALA A 96 -10.63 -2.50 0.39
N PHE A 97 -10.86 -1.48 1.23
CA PHE A 97 -12.20 -0.97 1.51
C PHE A 97 -12.85 -0.34 0.27
N SER A 98 -12.11 0.47 -0.48
CA SER A 98 -12.58 1.07 -1.74
C SER A 98 -12.98 -0.02 -2.74
N LEU A 99 -12.12 -1.00 -3.00
CA LEU A 99 -12.43 -2.09 -3.92
C LEU A 99 -13.65 -2.90 -3.47
N SER A 100 -13.76 -3.20 -2.17
CA SER A 100 -14.91 -3.92 -1.63
C SER A 100 -16.21 -3.14 -1.81
N ASN A 101 -16.19 -1.82 -1.56
CA ASN A 101 -17.39 -0.98 -1.70
C ASN A 101 -17.84 -0.87 -3.16
N ASP A 102 -16.89 -0.67 -4.08
CA ASP A 102 -17.17 -0.61 -5.51
C ASP A 102 -17.75 -1.94 -6.00
N ALA A 103 -17.12 -3.05 -5.63
CA ALA A 103 -17.58 -4.40 -5.94
C ALA A 103 -19.00 -4.67 -5.39
N MET A 104 -19.29 -4.22 -4.16
CA MET A 104 -20.62 -4.37 -3.56
C MET A 104 -21.66 -3.47 -4.24
N LEU A 105 -21.30 -2.23 -4.60
CA LEU A 105 -22.19 -1.32 -5.32
C LEU A 105 -22.58 -1.93 -6.67
N ILE A 106 -21.58 -2.38 -7.45
CA ILE A 106 -21.79 -3.03 -8.75
C ILE A 106 -22.58 -4.32 -8.56
N GLY A 107 -22.23 -5.12 -7.56
CA GLY A 107 -22.87 -6.39 -7.24
C GLY A 107 -24.37 -6.29 -6.92
N ASN A 108 -24.79 -5.17 -6.32
CA ASN A 108 -26.20 -4.95 -5.97
C ASN A 108 -26.98 -4.16 -7.01
N ALA A 109 -26.35 -3.19 -7.68
CA ALA A 109 -27.07 -2.16 -8.44
C ALA A 109 -26.89 -2.23 -9.96
N HIS A 110 -25.94 -3.01 -10.47
CA HIS A 110 -25.72 -3.08 -11.92
C HIS A 110 -26.92 -3.69 -12.66
N VAL A 111 -27.25 -3.20 -13.86
CA VAL A 111 -28.42 -3.65 -14.63
C VAL A 111 -28.28 -5.08 -15.16
N ASP A 112 -27.08 -5.43 -15.63
CA ASP A 112 -26.72 -6.77 -16.10
C ASP A 112 -26.44 -7.70 -14.90
N GLY A 113 -27.12 -8.86 -14.88
CA GLY A 113 -26.97 -9.87 -13.83
C GLY A 113 -25.63 -10.59 -13.82
N ALA A 114 -24.96 -10.77 -14.96
CA ALA A 114 -23.63 -11.37 -15.01
C ALA A 114 -22.58 -10.43 -14.38
N VAL A 115 -22.72 -9.13 -14.62
CA VAL A 115 -21.87 -8.10 -13.99
C VAL A 115 -22.11 -8.04 -12.48
N ARG A 116 -23.38 -8.09 -12.04
CA ARG A 116 -23.71 -8.19 -10.60
C ARG A 116 -23.03 -9.39 -9.95
N GLN A 117 -23.14 -10.56 -10.57
CA GLN A 117 -22.51 -11.78 -10.05
C GLN A 117 -20.99 -11.64 -9.96
N ALA A 118 -20.33 -11.07 -10.98
CA ALA A 118 -18.90 -10.81 -10.95
C ALA A 118 -18.51 -9.82 -9.82
N GLY A 119 -19.32 -8.79 -9.57
CA GLY A 119 -19.14 -7.86 -8.45
C GLY A 119 -19.22 -8.54 -7.08
N LEU A 120 -20.22 -9.39 -6.86
CA LEU A 120 -20.37 -10.14 -5.60
C LEU A 120 -19.21 -11.13 -5.38
N ILE A 121 -18.76 -11.81 -6.44
CA ILE A 121 -17.57 -12.67 -6.38
C ILE A 121 -16.33 -11.84 -6.03
N CYS A 122 -16.19 -10.64 -6.58
CA CYS A 122 -15.09 -9.76 -6.23
C CYS A 122 -15.10 -9.38 -4.75
N ALA A 123 -16.25 -8.96 -4.21
CA ALA A 123 -16.38 -8.60 -2.81
C ALA A 123 -15.99 -9.75 -1.86
N GLN A 124 -16.37 -11.00 -2.21
CA GLN A 124 -15.92 -12.18 -1.47
C GLN A 124 -14.39 -12.32 -1.48
N ARG A 125 -13.76 -12.21 -2.65
CA ARG A 125 -12.29 -12.31 -2.79
C ARG A 125 -11.56 -11.20 -2.03
N VAL A 126 -12.12 -10.00 -1.98
CA VAL A 126 -11.57 -8.91 -1.16
C VAL A 126 -11.69 -9.25 0.33
N GLY A 127 -12.79 -9.87 0.76
CA GLY A 127 -12.94 -10.39 2.12
C GLY A 127 -11.83 -11.37 2.52
N ASP A 128 -11.43 -12.27 1.61
CA ASP A 128 -10.29 -13.18 1.84
C ASP A 128 -8.96 -12.43 1.97
N ALA A 129 -8.75 -11.42 1.12
CA ALA A 129 -7.56 -10.57 1.17
C ALA A 129 -7.50 -9.75 2.48
N THR A 130 -8.62 -9.14 2.90
CA THR A 130 -8.73 -8.43 4.18
C THR A 130 -8.51 -9.35 5.37
N SER A 131 -9.02 -10.57 5.33
CA SER A 131 -8.75 -11.59 6.36
C SER A 131 -7.26 -11.90 6.45
N SER A 132 -6.58 -12.03 5.31
CA SER A 132 -5.14 -12.26 5.26
C SER A 132 -4.33 -11.09 5.84
N ILE A 133 -4.78 -9.84 5.66
CA ILE A 133 -4.17 -8.66 6.29
C ILE A 133 -4.35 -8.73 7.80
N ASN A 134 -5.58 -8.92 8.28
CA ASN A 134 -5.93 -8.91 9.71
C ASN A 134 -5.29 -10.07 10.52
N LEU A 135 -4.84 -11.13 9.84
CA LEU A 135 -4.16 -12.28 10.42
C LEU A 135 -2.64 -12.24 10.22
N SER A 136 -2.09 -11.20 9.60
CA SER A 136 -0.67 -11.10 9.30
C SER A 136 0.16 -10.75 10.54
N ARG A 137 0.89 -11.74 11.07
CA ARG A 137 1.88 -11.53 12.13
C ARG A 137 2.97 -10.52 11.75
N PRO A 138 3.57 -10.56 10.55
CA PRO A 138 4.56 -9.56 10.17
C PRO A 138 4.03 -8.12 10.20
N ILE A 139 2.80 -7.88 9.73
CA ILE A 139 2.19 -6.54 9.80
C ILE A 139 1.96 -6.13 11.25
N TYR A 140 1.43 -7.03 12.10
CA TYR A 140 1.27 -6.75 13.53
C TYR A 140 2.59 -6.34 14.20
N ASP A 141 3.68 -7.06 13.93
CA ASP A 141 4.99 -6.77 14.51
C ASP A 141 5.52 -5.40 14.04
N ARG A 142 5.34 -5.07 12.75
CA ARG A 142 5.70 -3.75 12.20
C ARG A 142 4.90 -2.62 12.84
N LEU A 143 3.59 -2.78 12.97
CA LEU A 143 2.72 -1.79 13.60
C LEU A 143 3.02 -1.61 15.09
N SER A 144 3.34 -2.71 15.79
CA SER A 144 3.68 -2.68 17.21
C SER A 144 4.97 -1.92 17.52
N ALA A 145 5.85 -1.79 16.52
CA ALA A 145 7.10 -1.03 16.65
C ALA A 145 6.93 0.48 16.40
N VAL A 146 5.76 0.95 15.98
CA VAL A 146 5.50 2.38 15.71
C VAL A 146 5.32 3.14 17.03
N ASP A 147 6.16 4.15 17.25
CA ASP A 147 5.91 5.18 18.27
C ASP A 147 5.02 6.29 17.71
N ALA A 148 3.86 6.49 18.34
CA ALA A 148 2.88 7.51 17.98
C ALA A 148 2.62 8.51 19.12
N ALA A 149 3.47 8.56 20.16
CA ALA A 149 3.21 9.36 21.37
C ALA A 149 3.00 10.86 21.10
N SER A 150 3.59 11.39 20.03
CA SER A 150 3.45 12.80 19.65
C SER A 150 2.19 13.13 18.84
N ASP A 151 1.42 12.11 18.39
CA ASP A 151 0.20 12.27 17.61
C ASP A 151 -0.95 11.49 18.28
N PRO A 152 -1.82 12.17 19.07
CA PRO A 152 -2.90 11.50 19.79
C PRO A 152 -3.91 10.79 18.88
N GLN A 153 -4.14 11.28 17.66
CA GLN A 153 -5.07 10.66 16.72
C GLN A 153 -4.48 9.38 16.16
N ALA A 154 -3.22 9.43 15.70
CA ALA A 154 -2.50 8.25 15.23
C ALA A 154 -2.35 7.22 16.37
N ALA A 155 -2.04 7.65 17.59
CA ALA A 155 -1.92 6.77 18.74
C ALA A 155 -3.23 6.03 19.06
N PHE A 156 -4.36 6.73 19.04
CA PHE A 156 -5.67 6.11 19.28
C PHE A 156 -6.01 5.08 18.20
N TYR A 157 -5.81 5.45 16.92
CA TYR A 157 -6.09 4.53 15.82
C TYR A 157 -5.17 3.32 15.84
N LEU A 158 -3.86 3.51 16.03
CA LEU A 158 -2.88 2.43 16.14
C LEU A 158 -3.24 1.49 17.30
N GLN A 159 -3.61 2.03 18.47
CA GLN A 159 -4.04 1.22 19.61
C GLN A 159 -5.24 0.33 19.26
N ARG A 160 -6.25 0.89 18.59
CA ARG A 160 -7.44 0.14 18.17
C ARG A 160 -7.09 -0.94 17.15
N THR A 161 -6.22 -0.63 16.19
CA THR A 161 -5.71 -1.56 15.20
C THR A 161 -4.98 -2.73 15.87
N LEU A 162 -4.00 -2.46 16.75
CA LEU A 162 -3.27 -3.49 17.48
C LEU A 162 -4.18 -4.32 18.40
N ARG A 163 -5.25 -3.72 18.94
CA ARG A 163 -6.25 -4.49 19.69
C ARG A 163 -7.00 -5.48 18.78
N ALA A 164 -7.38 -5.10 17.57
CA ALA A 164 -8.04 -6.01 16.63
C ALA A 164 -7.17 -7.22 16.26
N TYR A 165 -5.86 -7.01 16.03
CA TYR A 165 -4.91 -8.12 15.80
C TYR A 165 -4.82 -9.08 17.00
N ARG A 166 -4.79 -8.55 18.22
CA ARG A 166 -4.76 -9.37 19.45
C ARG A 166 -6.07 -10.11 19.71
N ASP A 167 -7.20 -9.47 19.42
CA ASP A 167 -8.53 -10.11 19.48
C ASP A 167 -8.62 -11.26 18.45
N ALA A 168 -7.94 -11.13 17.30
CA ALA A 168 -7.77 -12.20 16.31
C ALA A 168 -6.70 -13.25 16.69
N GLY A 169 -6.00 -13.08 17.82
CA GLY A 169 -5.01 -14.03 18.35
C GLY A 169 -3.64 -14.00 17.67
N VAL A 170 -3.34 -12.97 16.86
CA VAL A 170 -2.08 -12.86 16.11
C VAL A 170 -0.85 -12.71 17.01
N ASP A 171 -1.03 -12.19 18.22
CA ASP A 171 0.04 -12.01 19.21
C ASP A 171 0.39 -13.29 19.99
N ARG A 172 -0.39 -14.36 19.82
CA ARG A 172 -0.16 -15.63 20.52
C ARG A 172 0.94 -16.43 19.83
N ASP A 173 1.80 -17.06 20.61
CA ASP A 173 2.72 -18.08 20.09
C ASP A 173 1.91 -19.27 19.56
N GLU A 174 2.36 -19.93 18.49
CA GLU A 174 1.69 -21.09 17.87
C GLU A 174 1.76 -22.37 18.75
N ALA A 175 1.47 -22.26 20.04
CA ALA A 175 1.34 -23.40 20.94
C ALA A 175 -0.03 -24.07 20.78
N MET A 176 -0.14 -24.90 19.73
CA MET A 176 -1.01 -26.08 19.52
C MET A 176 -2.55 -25.99 19.67
N PRO A 177 -3.29 -26.80 18.89
CA PRO A 177 -4.66 -26.54 18.47
C PRO A 177 -5.66 -26.85 19.58
N VAL A 178 -6.56 -25.91 19.84
CA VAL A 178 -7.83 -26.26 20.44
C VAL A 178 -8.58 -27.13 19.43
N ALA A 179 -8.56 -28.45 19.67
CA ALA A 179 -9.48 -29.36 19.02
C ALA A 179 -10.90 -28.90 19.40
N ILE A 180 -11.64 -28.38 18.42
CA ILE A 180 -13.06 -28.12 18.58
C ILE A 180 -13.75 -29.48 18.47
N PRO A 181 -14.33 -30.04 19.55
CA PRO A 181 -15.09 -31.26 19.45
C PRO A 181 -16.30 -31.02 18.52
N ARG A 182 -16.44 -31.88 17.51
CA ARG A 182 -17.66 -31.97 16.69
C ARG A 182 -18.73 -32.76 17.42
#